data_AF-A0A1H7AB63-F1
#
_entry.id   AF-A0A1H7AB63-F1
#
_cell.length_a   1.000
_cell.length_b   1.000
_cell.length_c   1.000
_cell.angle_alpha   90.00
_cell.angle_beta   90.00
_cell.angle_gamma   90.00
#
_symmetry.space_group_name_H-M   'P 1'
#
loop_
_entity.id
_entity.type
_entity.pdbx_description
1 polymer ?
#
loop_
_entity_poly.entity_id
_entity_poly.type
_entity_poly.pdbx_seq_one_letter_code
_entity_poly.pdbx_strand_id
1 'polypeptide(L)' 'MRLATPEDKNLVVGILTDAFLDNKSVNYLIPADRRHKSRVRALMEYSFNVCFASGKVLISDDASAVALISFLLFVVSGRG' A
#
# COMPACT_ATOMS: atom_id res chain seq x y z
N MET A 1 7.89 -13.94 -8.67
CA MET A 1 7.68 -12.55 -8.23
C MET A 1 8.83 -11.70 -8.74
N ARG A 2 8.57 -10.46 -9.16
CA ARG A 2 9.58 -9.50 -9.64
C ARG A 2 9.59 -8.22 -8.82
N LEU A 3 10.71 -7.49 -8.81
CA LEU A 3 10.77 -6.14 -8.27
C LEU A 3 9.98 -5.18 -9.18
N ALA A 4 9.25 -4.25 -8.57
CA ALA A 4 8.57 -3.18 -9.29
C ALA A 4 9.57 -2.14 -9.80
N THR A 5 9.25 -1.54 -10.94
CA THR A 5 9.92 -0.34 -11.46
C THR A 5 9.04 0.90 -11.22
N PRO A 6 9.54 2.12 -11.47
CA PRO A 6 8.71 3.33 -11.35
C PRO A 6 7.48 3.30 -12.28
N GLU A 7 7.55 2.59 -13.40
CA GLU A 7 6.48 2.45 -14.39
C GLU A 7 5.32 1.62 -13.86
N ASP A 8 5.59 0.71 -12.92
CA ASP A 8 4.58 -0.16 -12.30
C ASP A 8 3.71 0.58 -11.27
N LYS A 9 3.99 1.86 -10.96
CA LYS A 9 3.30 2.60 -9.90
C LYS A 9 1.78 2.52 -10.02
N ASN A 10 1.23 2.75 -11.21
CA ASN A 10 -0.21 2.75 -11.41
C ASN A 10 -0.83 1.35 -11.22
N LEU A 11 -0.14 0.31 -11.69
CA LEU A 11 -0.54 -1.08 -11.51
C LEU A 11 -0.57 -1.46 -10.03
N VAL A 12 0.53 -1.19 -9.32
CA VAL A 12 0.68 -1.50 -7.90
C VAL A 12 -0.36 -0.77 -7.06
N VAL A 13 -0.50 0.54 -7.26
CA VAL A 13 -1.49 1.35 -6.55
C VAL A 13 -2.90 0.85 -6.83
N GLY A 14 -3.21 0.44 -8.06
CA GLY A 14 -4.50 -0.15 -8.43
C GLY A 14 -4.80 -1.41 -7.63
N ILE A 15 -3.91 -2.40 -7.70
CA ILE A 15 -4.06 -3.69 -6.99
C ILE A 15 -4.23 -3.47 -5.48
N LEU A 16 -3.40 -2.63 -4.88
CA LEU A 16 -3.49 -2.30 -3.46
C LEU A 16 -4.80 -1.57 -3.13
N THR A 17 -5.21 -0.61 -3.96
CA THR A 17 -6.45 0.14 -3.74
C THR A 17 -7.65 -0.80 -3.73
N ASP A 18 -7.74 -1.70 -4.71
CA ASP A 18 -8.87 -2.62 -4.81
C ASP A 18 -8.83 -3.68 -3.70
N ALA A 19 -7.64 -4.17 -3.32
CA ALA A 19 -7.47 -5.11 -2.20
C ALA A 19 -7.87 -4.53 -0.83
N PHE A 20 -7.70 -3.21 -0.64
CA PHE A 20 -8.01 -2.53 0.63
C PHE A 20 -9.35 -1.79 0.64
N LEU A 21 -10.03 -1.66 -0.50
CA LEU A 21 -11.33 -0.98 -0.61
C LEU A 21 -12.40 -1.64 0.26
N ASP A 22 -12.41 -2.97 0.32
CA ASP A 22 -13.37 -3.77 1.09
C ASP A 22 -12.77 -4.34 2.38
N ASN A 23 -11.54 -3.94 2.74
CA ASN A 23 -10.85 -4.46 3.91
C ASN A 23 -11.26 -3.70 5.18
N LYS A 24 -11.98 -4.39 6.07
CA LYS A 24 -12.57 -3.82 7.30
C LYS A 24 -11.57 -3.09 8.21
N SER A 25 -10.30 -3.49 8.23
CA SER A 25 -9.26 -2.84 9.05
C SER A 25 -8.84 -1.47 8.52
N VAL A 26 -8.87 -1.26 7.20
CA VAL A 26 -8.60 0.05 6.56
C VAL A 26 -9.85 0.93 6.57
N ASN A 27 -11.03 0.34 6.42
CA ASN A 27 -12.31 1.06 6.42
C ASN A 27 -12.67 1.67 7.78
N TYR A 28 -12.02 1.21 8.86
CA TYR A 28 -12.13 1.84 10.17
C TYR A 28 -11.37 3.19 10.24
N LEU A 29 -10.26 3.32 9.50
CA LEU A 29 -9.41 4.52 9.49
C LEU A 29 -9.87 5.55 8.44
N ILE A 30 -10.55 5.10 7.39
CA ILE A 30 -10.99 5.95 6.28
C ILE A 30 -12.51 6.02 6.25
N PRO A 31 -13.12 7.21 6.36
CA PRO A 31 -14.58 7.32 6.30
C PRO A 31 -15.15 6.66 5.03
N ALA A 32 -16.29 5.97 5.18
CA ALA A 32 -16.99 5.33 4.07
C ALA A 32 -17.93 6.33 3.38
N ASP A 33 -17.36 7.36 2.75
CA ASP A 33 -18.10 8.36 1.97
C ASP A 33 -17.78 8.26 0.46
N ARG A 34 -18.35 9.15 -0.35
CA ARG A 34 -18.14 9.17 -1.81
C ARG A 34 -16.66 9.34 -2.23
N ARG A 35 -15.78 9.77 -1.33
CA ARG A 35 -14.34 9.93 -1.55
C ARG A 35 -13.51 8.77 -0.99
N HIS A 36 -14.16 7.73 -0.46
CA HIS A 36 -13.49 6.57 0.15
C HIS A 36 -12.42 5.97 -0.77
N LYS A 37 -12.78 5.61 -2.02
CA LYS A 37 -11.85 5.07 -3.01
C LYS A 37 -10.65 6.00 -3.28
N SER A 38 -10.90 7.30 -3.38
CA SER A 38 -9.83 8.30 -3.61
C SER A 38 -8.87 8.39 -2.43
N ARG A 39 -9.35 8.27 -1.19
CA ARG A 39 -8.50 8.30 0.02
C ARG A 39 -7.71 7.01 0.19
N VAL A 40 -8.34 5.85 -0.05
CA VAL A 40 -7.64 4.56 -0.07
C VAL A 40 -6.53 4.61 -1.12
N ARG A 41 -6.83 5.12 -2.32
CA ARG A 41 -5.82 5.28 -3.37
C ARG A 41 -4.66 6.18 -2.94
N ALA A 42 -4.94 7.36 -2.38
CA ALA A 42 -3.91 8.27 -1.90
C ALA A 42 -3.01 7.63 -0.82
N LEU A 43 -3.60 6.83 0.07
CA LEU A 43 -2.86 6.06 1.06
C LEU A 43 -1.94 5.03 0.40
N MET A 44 -2.44 4.28 -0.59
CA MET A 44 -1.64 3.29 -1.33
C MET A 44 -0.53 3.94 -2.17
N GLU A 45 -0.77 5.12 -2.74
CA GLU A 45 0.25 5.93 -3.41
C GLU A 45 1.36 6.32 -2.45
N TYR A 46 1.01 6.76 -1.24
CA TYR A 46 1.97 7.06 -0.19
C TYR A 46 2.78 5.82 0.21
N SER A 47 2.11 4.69 0.49
CA SER A 47 2.79 3.43 0.85
C SER A 47 3.73 2.93 -0.24
N PHE A 48 3.33 3.05 -1.52
CA PHE A 48 4.21 2.76 -2.65
C PHE A 48 5.45 3.66 -2.62
N ASN A 49 5.28 4.98 -2.55
CA ASN A 49 6.41 5.92 -2.57
C ASN A 49 7.40 5.64 -1.41
N VAL A 50 6.90 5.36 -0.20
CA VAL A 50 7.74 5.03 0.97
C VAL A 50 8.51 3.72 0.72
N CYS A 51 7.82 2.65 0.35
CA CYS A 51 8.46 1.33 0.16
C CYS A 51 9.38 1.31 -1.06
N PHE A 52 9.08 2.11 -2.09
CA PHE A 52 9.94 2.25 -3.26
C PHE A 52 11.23 3.01 -2.93
N ALA A 53 11.17 3.97 -2.01
CA ALA A 53 12.33 4.76 -1.60
C ALA A 53 13.26 4.02 -0.60
N SER A 54 12.71 3.24 0.33
CA SER A 54 13.47 2.66 1.46
C SER A 54 13.30 1.15 1.65
N GLY A 55 12.61 0.48 0.73
CA GLY A 55 12.19 -0.90 0.89
C GLY A 55 12.25 -1.71 -0.40
N LYS A 56 11.28 -2.62 -0.54
CA LYS A 56 11.06 -3.39 -1.76
C LYS A 56 9.57 -3.43 -2.07
N VAL A 57 9.25 -3.34 -3.35
CA VAL A 57 7.92 -3.58 -3.88
C VAL A 57 8.01 -4.78 -4.79
N LEU A 58 7.30 -5.86 -4.45
CA LEU A 58 7.29 -7.11 -5.20
C LEU A 58 5.92 -7.30 -5.85
N ILE A 59 5.93 -7.68 -7.12
CA ILE A 59 4.73 -7.99 -7.91
C ILE A 59 4.74 -9.49 -8.21
N SER A 60 3.59 -10.15 -8.06
CA SER A 60 3.43 -11.56 -8.48
C SER A 60 3.61 -11.71 -9.99
N ASP A 61 3.95 -12.91 -10.45
CA ASP A 61 4.27 -13.12 -11.88
C ASP A 61 3.05 -12.96 -12.79
N ASP A 62 1.85 -13.16 -12.24
CA ASP A 62 0.55 -12.93 -12.90
C ASP A 62 -0.01 -11.51 -12.67
N ALA A 63 0.74 -10.63 -12.00
CA ALA A 63 0.34 -9.28 -11.65
C ALA A 63 -1.00 -9.18 -10.88
N SER A 64 -1.39 -10.24 -10.15
CA SER A 64 -2.60 -10.26 -9.33
C SER A 64 -2.38 -9.80 -7.88
N ALA A 65 -1.13 -9.78 -7.41
CA ALA A 65 -0.79 -9.47 -6.03
C ALA A 65 0.47 -8.60 -5.92
N VAL A 66 0.52 -7.80 -4.84
CA VAL A 66 1.66 -6.96 -4.49
C VAL A 66 2.05 -7.16 -3.03
N ALA A 67 3.34 -7.28 -2.77
CA ALA A 67 3.90 -7.21 -1.42
C ALA A 67 4.71 -5.92 -1.28
N LEU A 68 4.34 -5.11 -0.28
CA LEU A 68 5.11 -3.96 0.18
C LEU A 68 5.99 -4.38 1.36
N ILE A 69 7.29 -4.23 1.21
CA ILE A 69 8.27 -4.47 2.27
C ILE A 69 8.92 -3.14 2.59
N SER A 70 8.60 -2.58 3.76
CA SER A 70 9.27 -1.40 4.29
C SER A 70 10.26 -1.81 5.37
N PHE A 71 11.49 -1.31 5.32
CA PHE A 71 12.41 -1.37 6.45
C PHE A 71 12.18 -0.16 7.35
N LEU A 72 11.07 -0.13 8.09
CA LEU A 72 10.89 0.88 9.13
C LEU A 72 11.29 0.29 10.49
N LEU A 73 12.45 0.71 11.01
CA LEU A 73 12.77 0.64 12.43
C LEU A 73 12.15 1.88 13.12
N PHE A 74 11.56 1.66 14.31
CA PHE A 74 10.96 2.59 15.29
C PHE A 74 9.45 2.87 15.23
N VAL A 75 8.71 2.25 16.18
CA VAL A 75 8.11 2.96 17.33
C VAL A 75 8.34 2.11 18.59
N VAL A 76 9.11 2.64 19.55
CA VAL A 76 9.13 2.17 20.94
C VAL A 76 7.79 2.54 21.58
N SER A 77 7.08 1.57 22.13
CA SER A 77 6.03 1.82 23.13
C SER A 77 6.34 1.01 24.39
N GLY A 78 7.31 1.50 25.16
CA GLY A 78 7.42 1.19 26.58
C GLY A 78 6.68 2.29 27.32
N ARG A 79 5.44 2.04 27.74
CA ARG A 79 4.83 2.84 28.81
C ARG A 79 5.63 2.55 30.08
N GLY A 80 6.18 3.60 30.68
CA GLY A 80 6.62 3.57 32.07
C GLY A 80 5.44 3.38 33.02
#